data_AF-H8H295-F1
#
_entry.id   AF-H8H295-F1
#
_cell.length_a   1.000
_cell.length_b   1.000
_cell.length_c   1.000
_cell.angle_alpha   90.00
_cell.angle_beta   90.00
_cell.angle_gamma   90.00
#
_symmetry.space_group_name_H-M   'P 1'
#
loop_
_entity.id
_entity.type
_entity.pdbx_description
1 polymer ?
#
loop_
_entity_poly.entity_id
_entity_poly.type
_entity_poly.pdbx_seq_one_letter_code
_entity_poly.pdbx_strand_id
1 'polypeptide(L)'
;MVMSRQRTQKRYAAVWDKATGRSIRVHRRVAAELLGRPLLPGEVVHHVDGNSLNNTPENLLVLRSQRHHASLEQYLRRARLGQPTLFPDLLEAYRQGKAGTLFQFVQ
;
A
#
# COMPACT_ATOMS: atom_id res chain seq x y z
N MET A 1 -11.58 -16.19 29.18
CA MET A 1 -10.68 -15.04 29.41
C MET A 1 -9.99 -14.71 28.09
N VAL A 2 -10.45 -13.70 27.34
CA VAL A 2 -9.83 -13.32 26.05
C VAL A 2 -8.71 -12.32 26.36
N MET A 3 -7.46 -12.73 26.19
CA MET A 3 -6.32 -11.83 26.35
C MET A 3 -6.37 -10.75 25.28
N SER A 4 -6.49 -9.48 25.68
CA SER A 4 -6.44 -8.34 24.78
C SER A 4 -5.03 -8.24 24.19
N ARG A 5 -4.90 -8.37 22.86
CA ARG A 5 -3.63 -8.09 22.18
C ARG A 5 -3.34 -6.59 22.30
N GLN A 6 -2.36 -6.22 23.12
CA GLN A 6 -1.86 -4.84 23.14
C GLN A 6 -1.32 -4.49 21.74
N ARG A 7 -1.94 -3.52 21.06
CA ARG A 7 -1.45 -3.01 19.78
C ARG A 7 -0.23 -2.14 20.05
N THR A 8 0.96 -2.63 19.74
CA THR A 8 2.15 -1.80 19.63
C THR A 8 1.98 -0.82 18.47
N GLN A 9 2.25 0.47 18.69
CA GLN A 9 2.17 1.48 17.63
C GLN A 9 3.31 1.26 16.61
N LYS A 10 3.01 1.35 15.31
CA LYS A 10 4.03 1.31 14.26
C LYS A 10 4.96 2.52 14.39
N ARG A 11 6.27 2.28 14.46
CA ARG A 11 7.31 3.31 14.44
C ARG A 11 7.73 3.60 13.01
N TYR A 12 7.93 4.86 12.66
CA TYR A 12 8.41 5.26 11.35
C TYR A 12 9.74 6.01 11.50
N ALA A 13 10.65 5.83 10.55
CA ALA A 13 11.82 6.67 10.44
C ALA A 13 11.41 8.11 10.12
N ALA A 14 12.05 9.07 10.78
CA ALA A 14 11.83 10.49 10.56
C ALA A 14 13.17 11.22 10.56
N VAL A 15 13.25 12.29 9.76
CA VAL A 15 14.41 13.17 9.66
C VAL A 15 14.00 14.58 10.04
N TRP A 16 14.87 15.29 10.76
CA TRP A 16 14.64 16.68 11.11
C TRP A 16 14.98 17.58 9.93
N ASP A 17 14.02 18.34 9.45
CA ASP A 17 14.24 19.37 8.46
C ASP A 17 14.54 20.70 9.16
N LYS A 18 15.78 21.18 9.02
CA LYS A 18 16.25 22.43 9.61
C LYS A 18 15.58 23.67 8.99
N ALA A 19 15.19 23.61 7.72
CA ALA A 19 14.61 24.76 7.03
C ALA A 19 13.18 25.02 7.51
N THR A 20 12.39 23.96 7.70
CA THR A 20 11.01 24.07 8.19
C THR A 20 10.88 23.94 9.70
N GLY A 21 11.92 23.46 10.39
CA GLY A 21 11.89 23.17 11.83
C GLY A 21 10.94 22.02 12.18
N ARG A 22 10.74 21.07 11.27
CA ARG A 22 9.75 19.98 11.42
C ARG A 22 10.39 18.61 11.21
N SER A 23 9.83 17.61 11.87
CA SER A 23 10.18 16.21 11.64
C SER A 23 9.40 15.66 10.43
N ILE A 24 10.13 15.23 9.40
CA ILE A 24 9.59 14.68 8.16
C ILE A 24 9.69 13.15 8.19
N ARG A 25 8.57 12.46 7.92
CA ARG A 25 8.57 11.00 7.79
C ARG A 25 9.31 10.59 6.51
N VAL A 26 10.32 9.73 6.65
CA VAL A 26 11.23 9.37 5.54
C VAL A 26 10.47 8.76 4.36
N HIS A 27 9.60 7.77 4.59
CA HIS A 27 8.80 7.15 3.52
C HIS A 27 7.96 8.16 2.72
N ARG A 28 7.43 9.23 3.35
CA ARG A 28 6.65 10.24 2.63
C ARG A 28 7.55 11.12 1.77
N ARG A 29 8.76 11.42 2.24
CA ARG A 29 9.76 12.16 1.48
C ARG A 29 10.18 11.37 0.24
N VAL A 30 10.59 10.11 0.43
CA VAL A 30 11.00 9.22 -0.68
C VAL A 30 9.86 9.03 -1.69
N ALA A 31 8.63 8.82 -1.23
CA ALA A 31 7.48 8.69 -2.13
C ALA A 31 7.22 9.96 -2.96
N ALA A 32 7.36 11.15 -2.37
CA ALA A 32 7.22 12.41 -3.10
C ALA A 32 8.35 12.63 -4.12
N GLU A 33 9.58 12.29 -3.76
CA GLU A 33 10.75 12.34 -4.65
C GLU A 33 10.52 11.44 -5.88
N LEU A 34 10.04 10.21 -5.69
CA LEU A 34 9.72 9.28 -6.79
C LEU A 34 8.60 9.75 -7.71
N LEU A 35 7.60 10.44 -7.16
CA LEU A 35 6.50 11.01 -7.94
C LEU A 35 6.90 12.31 -8.67
N GLY A 36 8.02 12.92 -8.32
CA GLY A 36 8.41 14.25 -8.80
C GLY A 36 7.45 15.37 -8.35
N ARG A 37 6.60 15.10 -7.34
CA ARG A 37 5.62 16.06 -6.80
C ARG A 37 5.30 15.76 -5.33
N PRO A 38 4.80 16.74 -4.57
CA PRO A 38 4.27 16.49 -3.24
C PRO A 38 3.13 15.45 -3.26
N LEU A 39 3.00 14.71 -2.17
CA LEU A 39 1.83 13.86 -1.94
C LEU A 39 0.58 14.75 -1.78
N LEU A 40 -0.47 14.42 -2.52
CA LEU A 40 -1.76 15.11 -2.44
C LEU A 40 -2.44 14.82 -1.09
N PRO A 41 -3.35 15.71 -0.65
CA PRO A 41 -4.21 15.43 0.48
C PRO A 41 -4.95 14.10 0.30
N GLY A 42 -4.84 13.22 1.29
CA GLY A 42 -5.44 11.89 1.26
C GLY A 42 -4.53 10.78 0.74
N GLU A 43 -3.45 11.07 0.02
CA GLU A 43 -2.50 10.02 -0.42
C GLU A 43 -1.76 9.39 0.77
N VAL A 44 -1.77 8.05 0.79
CA VAL A 44 -1.18 7.22 1.85
C VAL A 44 -0.06 6.38 1.26
N VAL A 45 1.07 6.30 1.95
CA VAL A 45 2.19 5.43 1.56
C VAL A 45 2.08 4.12 2.34
N HIS A 46 2.12 3.00 1.62
CA HIS A 46 2.09 1.64 2.14
C HIS A 46 3.47 0.99 1.98
N HIS A 47 3.92 0.27 3.01
CA HIS A 47 5.15 -0.54 2.98
C HIS A 47 4.78 -1.96 2.56
N VAL A 48 5.24 -2.40 1.38
CA VAL A 48 4.86 -3.68 0.76
C VAL A 48 5.29 -4.87 1.62
N ASP A 49 6.49 -4.81 2.20
CA ASP A 49 7.02 -5.83 3.12
C ASP A 49 6.44 -5.75 4.55
N GLY A 50 5.65 -4.71 4.85
CA GLY A 50 5.09 -4.43 6.17
C GLY A 50 6.06 -3.84 7.20
N ASN A 51 7.35 -3.67 6.86
CA ASN A 51 8.36 -3.05 7.70
C ASN A 51 8.38 -1.53 7.49
N SER A 52 7.85 -0.79 8.47
CA SER A 52 7.76 0.67 8.43
C SER A 52 9.11 1.42 8.52
N LEU A 53 10.22 0.70 8.71
CA LEU A 53 11.57 1.24 8.70
C LEU A 53 12.30 1.01 7.37
N ASN A 54 11.81 0.12 6.49
CA ASN A 54 12.37 -0.10 5.16
C ASN A 54 11.79 0.93 4.18
N ASN A 55 12.54 2.00 3.90
CA ASN A 55 12.08 3.11 3.05
C ASN A 55 12.67 3.06 1.63
N THR A 56 13.09 1.88 1.16
CA THR A 56 13.53 1.70 -0.24
C THR A 56 12.39 2.02 -1.21
N PRO A 57 12.65 2.71 -2.33
CA PRO A 57 11.63 3.06 -3.32
C PRO A 57 10.71 1.92 -3.72
N GLU A 58 11.29 0.74 -3.94
CA GLU A 58 10.60 -0.47 -4.40
C GLU A 58 9.66 -1.04 -3.33
N ASN A 59 9.87 -0.70 -2.06
CA ASN A 59 9.03 -1.12 -0.95
C ASN A 59 7.87 -0.15 -0.67
N LEU A 60 7.79 0.99 -1.36
CA LEU A 60 6.79 2.01 -1.12
C LEU A 60 5.72 2.03 -2.22
N LEU A 61 4.47 1.90 -1.80
CA LEU A 61 3.30 2.01 -2.67
C LEU A 61 2.45 3.21 -2.25
N VAL A 62 2.25 4.17 -3.16
CA VAL A 62 1.35 5.31 -2.91
C VAL A 62 -0.07 4.95 -3.31
N LEU A 63 -0.99 5.07 -2.36
CA LEU A 63 -2.41 4.80 -2.51
C LEU A 63 -3.21 6.10 -2.45
N ARG A 64 -4.24 6.20 -3.29
CA ARG A 64 -5.06 7.41 -3.46
C ARG A 64 -5.81 7.84 -2.20
N SER A 65 -6.10 6.91 -1.29
CA SER A 65 -6.79 7.23 -0.04
C SER A 65 -6.60 6.18 1.05
N GLN A 66 -6.92 6.57 2.29
CA GLN A 66 -6.98 5.65 3.43
C GLN A 66 -7.94 4.46 3.19
N ARG A 67 -9.02 4.65 2.42
CA ARG A 67 -9.93 3.55 2.05
C ARG A 67 -9.22 2.49 1.21
N HIS A 68 -8.41 2.91 0.25
CA HIS A 68 -7.62 1.98 -0.58
C HIS A 68 -6.58 1.23 0.26
N HIS A 69 -5.91 1.93 1.19
CA HIS A 69 -5.00 1.29 2.14
C HIS A 69 -5.71 0.25 3.00
N ALA A 70 -6.88 0.57 3.57
CA ALA A 70 -7.65 -0.36 4.38
C ALA A 70 -8.13 -1.59 3.58
N SER A 71 -8.57 -1.38 2.34
CA SER A 71 -8.97 -2.46 1.43
C SER A 71 -7.80 -3.38 1.10
N LEU A 72 -6.62 -2.82 0.79
CA LEU A 72 -5.41 -3.58 0.54
C LEU A 72 -5.00 -4.40 1.78
N GLU A 73 -4.98 -3.79 2.97
CA GLU A 73 -4.65 -4.50 4.22
C GLU A 73 -5.63 -5.64 4.53
N GLN A 74 -6.93 -5.44 4.25
CA GLN A 74 -7.93 -6.49 4.39
C GLN A 74 -7.66 -7.64 3.41
N TYR A 75 -7.35 -7.32 2.15
CA TYR A 75 -7.00 -8.31 1.14
C TYR A 75 -5.75 -9.10 1.54
N LEU A 76 -4.66 -8.43 1.88
CA LEU A 76 -3.40 -9.06 2.30
C LEU A 76 -3.59 -9.93 3.55
N ARG A 77 -4.41 -9.48 4.52
CA ARG A 77 -4.75 -10.28 5.71
C ARG A 77 -5.46 -11.58 5.32
N ARG A 78 -6.47 -11.50 4.46
CA ARG A 78 -7.23 -12.67 4.00
C ARG A 78 -6.35 -13.64 3.22
N ALA A 79 -5.50 -13.12 2.33
CA ALA A 79 -4.53 -13.92 1.59
C ALA A 79 -3.55 -14.67 2.52
N ARG A 80 -3.00 -14.00 3.55
CA ARG A 80 -2.15 -14.65 4.57
C ARG A 80 -2.86 -15.74 5.38
N LEU A 81 -4.18 -15.63 5.53
CA LEU A 81 -5.02 -16.64 6.20
C LEU A 81 -5.48 -17.76 5.25
N GLY A 82 -5.03 -17.79 3.99
CA GLY A 82 -5.49 -18.77 3.01
C GLY A 82 -6.97 -18.62 2.64
N GLN A 83 -7.54 -17.43 2.84
CA GLN A 83 -8.91 -17.09 2.48
C GLN A 83 -8.90 -16.21 1.22
N PRO A 84 -8.68 -16.76 0.02
CA PRO A 84 -8.67 -15.95 -1.19
C PRO A 84 -10.03 -15.23 -1.35
N THR A 85 -10.00 -14.09 -2.04
CA THR A 85 -11.23 -13.42 -2.48
C THR A 85 -12.08 -14.39 -3.30
N LEU A 86 -13.39 -14.14 -3.39
CA LEU A 86 -14.37 -15.02 -4.05
C LEU A 86 -13.97 -15.47 -5.46
N PHE A 87 -13.05 -14.75 -6.13
CA PHE A 87 -12.58 -15.07 -7.46
C PHE A 87 -11.05 -14.93 -7.56
N PRO A 88 -10.25 -15.90 -7.07
CA PRO A 88 -8.79 -15.85 -7.19
C PRO A 88 -8.33 -15.94 -8.66
N ASP A 89 -9.00 -16.78 -9.44
CA ASP A 89 -8.64 -17.03 -10.85
C ASP A 89 -8.90 -15.81 -11.75
N LEU A 90 -9.93 -15.02 -11.45
CA LEU A 90 -10.23 -13.76 -12.16
C LEU A 90 -9.12 -12.71 -11.96
N LEU A 91 -8.54 -12.66 -10.75
CA LEU A 91 -7.41 -11.77 -10.44
C LEU A 91 -6.13 -12.22 -11.15
N GLU A 92 -5.89 -13.53 -11.20
CA GLU A 92 -4.76 -14.13 -11.93
C GLU A 92 -4.87 -13.87 -13.45
N ALA A 93 -6.08 -14.00 -14.01
CA ALA A 93 -6.35 -13.73 -15.42
C ALA A 93 -6.11 -12.26 -15.79
N TYR A 94 -6.47 -11.31 -14.92
CA TYR A 94 -6.21 -9.88 -15.13
C TYR A 94 -4.72 -9.53 -15.05
N ARG A 95 -3.97 -10.16 -14.13
CA ARG A 95 -2.51 -9.97 -14.00
C ARG A 95 -1.73 -10.37 -15.25
N GLN A 96 -2.20 -11.38 -15.98
CA GLN A 96 -1.49 -11.92 -17.14
C GLN A 96 -1.74 -11.16 -18.45
N GLY A 97 -2.45 -10.03 -18.43
CA GLY A 97 -2.71 -9.24 -19.64
C GLY A 97 -3.46 -10.01 -20.73
N LYS A 98 -4.20 -11.06 -20.35
CA LYS A 98 -5.02 -11.82 -21.30
C LYS A 98 -6.16 -10.92 -21.76
N ALA A 99 -6.10 -10.47 -23.01
CA ALA A 99 -7.19 -9.78 -23.66
C ALA A 99 -8.43 -10.70 -23.61
N GLY A 100 -9.45 -10.30 -22.85
CA GLY A 100 -10.68 -11.08 -22.75
C GLY A 100 -11.35 -11.22 -24.11
N THR A 101 -12.00 -12.36 -24.34
CA THR A 101 -12.74 -12.64 -25.59
C THR A 101 -14.08 -11.92 -25.67
N LEU A 102 -14.39 -11.05 -24.70
CA LEU A 102 -15.72 -10.47 -24.46
C LEU A 102 -16.30 -9.72 -25.67
N PHE A 103 -15.46 -9.19 -26.56
CA PHE A 103 -15.88 -8.49 -27.78
C PHE A 103 -15.38 -9.13 -29.07
N GLN A 104 -14.80 -10.34 -29.03
CA GLN A 104 -14.24 -10.98 -30.23
C GLN A 104 -15.32 -11.44 -31.23
N PHE A 105 -16.59 -11.40 -30.84
CA PHE A 105 -17.71 -11.88 -31.66
C PHE A 105 -18.83 -10.86 -31.85
N VAL A 106 -18.59 -9.58 -31.52
CA VAL A 106 -19.56 -8.52 -31.81
C VAL A 106 -19.21 -7.94 -33.19
N GLN A 107 -20.03 -8.26 -34.19
CA GLN A 107 -19.98 -7.68 -35.54
C GLN A 107 -20.70 -6.33 -35.57
#